data_AF-A0A3P3YMD9-F1
#
_entry.id   AF-A0A3P3YMD9-F1
#
_cell.length_a   1.000
_cell.length_b   1.000
_cell.length_c   1.000
_cell.angle_alpha   90.00
_cell.angle_beta   90.00
_cell.angle_gamma   90.00
#
_symmetry.space_group_name_H-M   'P 1'
#
loop_
_entity.id
_entity.type
_entity.pdbx_description
1 polymer ?
#
loop_
_entity_poly.entity_id
_entity_poly.type
_entity_poly.pdbx_seq_one_letter_code
_entity_poly.pdbx_strand_id
1 'polypeptide(L)'
;MKLISMVVLSAQPTLPDPIILAAEHDVSSFSYFQRKSVQEMSVFLARNTAKKAIVGERSSLDHEGHTAHYFLKGNGLIAFVMTDQEYPDRKAHSLVTLTLQKFEETFKDWKSEKADKMYDFPWLKDALRQYQNPDDKVGQTLREIDDVKRIMHKNIEQTLGRGDDLDMLVHKSEDLSARSKQFYKQTKALPKHCCSIQ
;
A
#
# COMPACT_ATOMS: atom_id res chain seq x y z
N MET A 1 -0.70 -7.51 14.38
CA MET A 1 -1.47 -6.26 14.13
C MET A 1 -0.53 -5.06 14.03
N LYS A 2 -0.07 -4.72 12.83
CA LYS A 2 0.80 -3.55 12.57
C LYS A 2 0.43 -2.87 11.26
N LEU A 3 0.65 -1.56 11.20
CA LEU A 3 0.72 -0.82 9.94
C LEU A 3 2.16 -0.89 9.42
N ILE A 4 2.34 -1.28 8.16
CA ILE A 4 3.65 -1.50 7.55
C ILE A 4 4.04 -0.33 6.66
N SER A 5 3.10 0.17 5.87
CA SER A 5 3.39 1.28 4.96
C SER A 5 2.14 2.04 4.55
N MET A 6 2.32 3.31 4.25
CA MET A 6 1.31 4.17 3.64
C MET A 6 1.90 4.82 2.39
N VAL A 7 1.20 4.75 1.25
CA VAL A 7 1.68 5.29 -0.03
C VAL A 7 0.56 6.08 -0.70
N VAL A 8 0.86 7.27 -1.20
CA VAL A 8 -0.07 8.13 -1.95
C VAL A 8 0.44 8.27 -3.38
N LEU A 9 -0.45 8.08 -4.35
CA LEU A 9 -0.13 8.14 -5.78
C LEU A 9 -1.15 8.98 -6.55
N SER A 10 -0.70 9.51 -7.69
CA SER A 10 -1.55 10.06 -8.74
C SER A 10 -1.73 9.02 -9.85
N ALA A 11 -2.94 8.51 -10.04
CA ALA A 11 -3.31 7.63 -11.15
C ALA A 11 -4.08 8.45 -12.20
N GLN A 12 -3.36 9.29 -12.95
CA GLN A 12 -3.97 10.10 -14.00
C GLN A 12 -4.20 9.28 -15.27
N PRO A 13 -5.38 9.33 -15.90
CA PRO A 13 -5.64 8.62 -17.16
C PRO A 13 -4.74 9.07 -18.33
N THR A 14 -4.17 10.27 -18.23
CA THR A 14 -3.30 10.88 -19.24
C THR A 14 -1.85 10.38 -19.19
N LEU A 15 -1.48 9.67 -18.12
CA LEU A 15 -0.12 9.17 -17.91
C LEU A 15 -0.10 7.64 -17.97
N PRO A 16 0.97 7.04 -18.51
CA PRO A 16 1.06 5.59 -18.65
C PRO A 16 1.17 4.87 -17.30
N ASP A 17 1.82 5.51 -16.33
CA ASP A 17 2.12 4.95 -15.02
C ASP A 17 1.63 5.88 -13.90
N PRO A 18 1.07 5.32 -12.81
CA PRO A 18 0.78 6.09 -11.61
C PRO A 18 2.07 6.70 -11.04
N ILE A 19 1.98 7.94 -10.59
CA ILE A 19 3.09 8.73 -10.01
C ILE A 19 3.09 8.58 -8.50
N ILE A 20 4.23 8.29 -7.88
CA ILE A 20 4.36 8.32 -6.42
C ILE A 20 4.45 9.76 -5.93
N LEU A 21 3.59 10.11 -4.97
CA LEU A 21 3.52 11.44 -4.38
C LEU A 21 4.05 11.47 -2.94
N ALA A 22 3.83 10.41 -2.17
CA ALA A 22 4.36 10.28 -0.81
C ALA A 22 4.40 8.81 -0.42
N ALA A 23 5.37 8.43 0.40
CA ALA A 23 5.46 7.08 0.95
C ALA A 23 6.15 7.08 2.31
N GLU A 24 5.56 6.41 3.29
CA GLU A 24 6.12 6.23 4.63
C GLU A 24 5.98 4.78 5.06
N HIS A 25 6.96 4.29 5.82
CA HIS A 25 7.10 2.86 6.12
C HIS A 25 7.56 2.62 7.56
N ASP A 26 6.95 1.65 8.22
CA ASP A 26 7.39 1.10 9.50
C ASP A 26 7.78 -0.37 9.26
N VAL A 27 9.07 -0.54 8.97
CA VAL A 27 9.68 -1.85 8.74
C VAL A 27 10.54 -2.29 9.93
N SER A 28 10.29 -1.72 11.12
CA SER A 28 11.06 -2.02 12.33
C SER A 28 10.98 -3.49 12.74
N SER A 29 9.85 -4.15 12.45
CA SER A 29 9.61 -5.59 12.67
C SER A 29 10.42 -6.51 11.77
N PHE A 30 10.92 -6.01 10.63
CA PHE A 30 11.69 -6.81 9.69
C PHE A 30 13.18 -6.78 10.03
N SER A 31 13.87 -7.86 9.68
CA SER A 31 15.33 -7.94 9.79
C SER A 31 15.97 -6.77 9.05
N TYR A 32 17.01 -6.16 9.62
CA TYR A 32 17.68 -4.97 9.06
C TYR A 32 17.97 -5.09 7.56
N PHE A 33 18.41 -6.27 7.11
CA PHE A 33 18.75 -6.57 5.73
C PHE A 33 17.57 -6.72 4.76
N GLN A 34 16.35 -6.88 5.28
CA GLN A 34 15.10 -7.04 4.51
C GLN A 34 14.32 -5.72 4.41
N ARG A 35 14.53 -4.79 5.36
CA ARG A 35 13.78 -3.52 5.47
C ARG A 35 13.67 -2.76 4.16
N LYS A 36 14.80 -2.57 3.46
CA LYS A 36 14.82 -1.88 2.16
C LYS A 36 13.99 -2.61 1.11
N SER A 37 14.09 -3.94 1.05
CA SER A 37 13.32 -4.75 0.11
C SER A 37 11.83 -4.66 0.36
N VAL A 38 11.41 -4.60 1.62
CA VAL A 38 9.99 -4.43 1.99
C VAL A 38 9.47 -3.06 1.59
N GLN A 39 10.26 -2.00 1.80
CA GLN A 39 9.90 -0.64 1.37
C GLN A 39 9.73 -0.56 -0.16
N GLU A 40 10.71 -1.03 -0.92
CA GLU A 40 10.66 -1.06 -2.38
C GLU A 40 9.48 -1.91 -2.89
N MET A 41 9.23 -3.07 -2.26
CA MET A 41 8.10 -3.94 -2.61
C MET A 41 6.74 -3.29 -2.34
N SER A 42 6.61 -2.54 -1.24
CA SER A 42 5.38 -1.80 -0.93
C SER A 42 5.05 -0.79 -2.02
N VAL A 43 6.03 0.03 -2.42
CA VAL A 43 5.87 1.02 -3.50
C VAL A 43 5.54 0.34 -4.83
N PHE A 44 6.26 -0.74 -5.17
CA PHE A 44 6.00 -1.54 -6.37
C PHE A 44 4.56 -2.08 -6.40
N LEU A 45 4.09 -2.68 -5.30
CA LEU A 45 2.74 -3.23 -5.19
C LEU A 45 1.68 -2.14 -5.31
N ALA A 46 1.88 -1.00 -4.64
CA ALA A 46 1.00 0.15 -4.72
C ALA A 46 0.88 0.68 -6.17
N ARG A 47 2.02 0.87 -6.87
CA ARG A 47 2.02 1.37 -8.25
C ARG A 47 1.32 0.42 -9.21
N ASN A 48 1.64 -0.88 -9.15
CA ASN A 48 1.04 -1.85 -10.08
C ASN A 48 -0.44 -2.09 -9.77
N THR A 49 -0.83 -2.02 -8.49
CA THR A 49 -2.24 -2.15 -8.10
C THR A 49 -3.05 -0.93 -8.53
N ALA A 50 -2.47 0.29 -8.45
CA ALA A 50 -3.12 1.52 -8.89
C ALA A 50 -3.51 1.49 -10.38
N LYS A 51 -2.72 0.83 -11.24
CA LYS A 51 -3.04 0.64 -12.67
C LYS A 51 -4.32 -0.15 -12.93
N LYS A 52 -4.75 -0.96 -11.95
CA LYS A 52 -5.90 -1.86 -12.04
C LYS A 52 -7.02 -1.49 -11.06
N ALA A 53 -6.81 -0.42 -10.27
CA ALA A 53 -7.77 0.06 -9.31
C ALA A 53 -9.01 0.61 -10.02
N ILE A 54 -10.18 0.33 -9.46
CA ILE A 54 -11.45 0.82 -9.96
C ILE A 54 -11.80 2.08 -9.18
N VAL A 55 -12.09 3.16 -9.90
CA VAL A 55 -12.51 4.44 -9.31
C VAL A 55 -13.75 4.24 -8.44
N GLY A 56 -13.73 4.76 -7.22
CA GLY A 56 -14.86 4.69 -6.30
C GLY A 56 -15.02 3.35 -5.60
N GLU A 57 -14.16 2.36 -5.87
CA GLU A 57 -14.18 1.06 -5.20
C GLU A 57 -13.13 1.01 -4.08
N ARG A 58 -13.59 0.68 -2.86
CA ARG A 58 -12.71 0.32 -1.75
C ARG A 58 -12.31 -1.14 -1.88
N SER A 59 -11.02 -1.41 -1.95
CA SER A 59 -10.50 -2.77 -2.15
C SER A 59 -9.39 -3.11 -1.15
N SER A 60 -9.31 -4.38 -0.77
CA SER A 60 -8.22 -4.97 0.01
C SER A 60 -7.55 -6.04 -0.85
N LEU A 61 -6.21 -6.04 -0.89
CA LEU A 61 -5.40 -7.00 -1.63
C LEU A 61 -4.61 -7.87 -0.66
N ASP A 62 -4.94 -9.15 -0.59
CA ASP A 62 -4.26 -10.08 0.33
C ASP A 62 -3.05 -10.75 -0.33
N HIS A 63 -1.91 -10.75 0.37
CA HIS A 63 -0.69 -11.42 -0.05
C HIS A 63 0.22 -11.80 1.12
N GLU A 64 0.52 -13.10 1.28
CA GLU A 64 1.54 -13.64 2.19
C GLU A 64 1.48 -13.08 3.62
N GLY A 65 0.29 -13.12 4.23
CA GLY A 65 0.05 -12.68 5.62
C GLY A 65 -0.10 -11.17 5.81
N HIS A 66 -0.08 -10.42 4.71
CA HIS A 66 -0.26 -8.97 4.70
C HIS A 66 -1.45 -8.59 3.81
N THR A 67 -2.04 -7.44 4.09
CA THR A 67 -3.15 -6.89 3.32
C THR A 67 -2.84 -5.45 2.91
N ALA A 68 -3.01 -5.13 1.63
CA ALA A 68 -2.94 -3.76 1.13
C ALA A 68 -4.35 -3.21 0.88
N HIS A 69 -4.76 -2.24 1.69
CA HIS A 69 -6.05 -1.57 1.57
C HIS A 69 -5.90 -0.29 0.75
N TYR A 70 -6.81 -0.05 -0.19
CA TYR A 70 -6.72 1.11 -1.07
C TYR A 70 -8.06 1.63 -1.55
N PHE A 71 -8.04 2.90 -1.97
CA PHE A 71 -9.19 3.59 -2.54
C PHE A 71 -8.75 4.62 -3.59
N LEU A 72 -9.23 4.46 -4.82
CA LEU A 72 -9.01 5.41 -5.92
C LEU A 72 -10.18 6.40 -6.00
N LYS A 73 -9.90 7.68 -5.79
CA LYS A 73 -10.89 8.76 -5.98
C LYS A 73 -11.08 9.08 -7.46
N GLY A 74 -12.25 9.61 -7.79
CA GLY A 74 -12.59 10.03 -9.17
C GLY A 74 -11.74 11.17 -9.73
N ASN A 75 -10.97 11.86 -8.89
CA ASN A 75 -10.02 12.87 -9.33
C ASN A 75 -8.62 12.31 -9.65
N GLY A 76 -8.42 10.98 -9.55
CA GLY A 76 -7.15 10.31 -9.83
C GLY A 76 -6.24 10.13 -8.63
N LEU A 77 -6.60 10.61 -7.43
CA LEU A 77 -5.79 10.38 -6.23
C LEU A 77 -6.09 9.00 -5.62
N ILE A 78 -5.05 8.26 -5.28
CA ILE A 78 -5.16 6.96 -4.63
C ILE A 78 -4.19 6.88 -3.45
N ALA A 79 -4.64 6.23 -2.37
CA ALA A 79 -3.79 5.91 -1.24
C ALA A 79 -3.85 4.42 -0.94
N PHE A 80 -2.75 3.90 -0.44
CA PHE A 80 -2.54 2.54 0.00
C PHE A 80 -2.13 2.54 1.46
N VAL A 81 -2.69 1.63 2.23
CA VAL A 81 -2.28 1.30 3.59
C VAL A 81 -2.02 -0.19 3.62
N MET A 82 -0.77 -0.60 3.87
CA MET A 82 -0.39 -2.00 4.01
C MET A 82 -0.28 -2.36 5.49
N THR A 83 -0.82 -3.51 5.85
CA THR A 83 -0.95 -3.97 7.23
C THR A 83 -0.66 -5.47 7.33
N ASP A 84 -0.44 -5.95 8.55
CA ASP A 84 -0.65 -7.38 8.84
C ASP A 84 -2.12 -7.74 8.62
N GLN A 85 -2.40 -8.96 8.17
CA GLN A 85 -3.78 -9.43 7.92
C GLN A 85 -4.73 -9.33 9.13
N GLU A 86 -4.19 -9.32 10.35
CA GLU A 86 -4.95 -9.17 11.59
C GLU A 86 -5.48 -7.74 11.81
N TYR A 87 -4.96 -6.74 11.09
CA TYR A 87 -5.37 -5.35 11.26
C TYR A 87 -6.81 -5.16 10.73
N PRO A 88 -7.74 -4.53 11.48
CA PRO A 88 -9.14 -4.45 11.08
C PRO A 88 -9.33 -3.67 9.78
N ASP A 89 -9.88 -4.33 8.75
CA ASP A 89 -10.12 -3.76 7.41
C ASP A 89 -10.76 -2.37 7.44
N ARG A 90 -11.85 -2.22 8.21
CA ARG A 90 -12.57 -0.95 8.28
C ARG A 90 -11.70 0.19 8.79
N LYS A 91 -10.88 -0.07 9.82
CA LYS A 91 -9.96 0.93 10.37
C LYS A 91 -8.89 1.30 9.34
N ALA A 92 -8.37 0.33 8.58
CA ALA A 92 -7.41 0.60 7.51
C ALA A 92 -8.03 1.43 6.38
N HIS A 93 -9.25 1.11 5.95
CA HIS A 93 -9.98 1.89 4.93
C HIS A 93 -10.37 3.30 5.38
N SER A 94 -10.71 3.49 6.66
CA SER A 94 -10.87 4.82 7.25
C SER A 94 -9.55 5.60 7.20
N LEU A 95 -8.42 4.95 7.49
CA LEU A 95 -7.10 5.57 7.41
C LEU A 95 -6.72 5.94 5.97
N VAL A 96 -7.02 5.09 4.98
CA VAL A 96 -6.88 5.40 3.55
C VAL A 96 -7.66 6.68 3.21
N THR A 97 -8.92 6.75 3.64
CA THR A 97 -9.81 7.90 3.37
C THR A 97 -9.26 9.19 4.01
N LEU A 98 -8.85 9.11 5.28
CA LEU A 98 -8.24 10.22 6.00
C LEU A 98 -6.94 10.69 5.34
N THR A 99 -6.10 9.76 4.88
CA THR A 99 -4.85 10.06 4.18
C THR A 99 -5.10 10.87 2.92
N LEU A 100 -6.07 10.44 2.11
CA LEU A 100 -6.45 11.16 0.90
C LEU A 100 -6.94 12.58 1.19
N GLN A 101 -7.80 12.73 2.20
CA GLN A 101 -8.30 14.04 2.64
C GLN A 101 -7.15 14.95 3.08
N LYS A 102 -6.28 14.46 3.95
CA LYS A 102 -5.16 15.25 4.50
C LYS A 102 -4.14 15.62 3.43
N PHE A 103 -3.90 14.73 2.47
CA PHE A 103 -3.03 15.02 1.34
C PHE A 103 -3.62 16.14 0.47
N GLU A 104 -4.90 16.08 0.11
CA GLU A 104 -5.56 17.12 -0.68
C GLU A 104 -5.71 18.45 0.06
N GLU A 105 -5.84 18.45 1.39
CA GLU A 105 -5.81 19.66 2.21
C GLU A 105 -4.44 20.35 2.11
N THR A 106 -3.36 19.56 2.10
CA THR A 106 -1.97 20.04 2.17
C THR A 106 -1.40 20.43 0.80
N PHE A 107 -1.64 19.62 -0.23
CA PHE A 107 -1.07 19.80 -1.56
C PHE A 107 -2.20 20.02 -2.58
N LYS A 108 -2.20 21.17 -3.26
CA LYS A 108 -3.22 21.50 -4.28
C LYS A 108 -2.77 21.22 -5.71
N ASP A 109 -1.46 21.31 -5.97
CA ASP A 109 -0.89 21.26 -7.33
C ASP A 109 -0.43 19.87 -7.77
N TRP A 110 -0.69 18.82 -6.97
CA TRP A 110 -0.25 17.44 -7.24
C TRP A 110 -0.72 16.88 -8.58
N LYS A 111 -1.80 17.42 -9.15
CA LYS A 111 -2.31 17.03 -10.47
C LYS A 111 -1.41 17.47 -11.62
N SER A 112 -0.56 18.46 -11.41
CA SER A 112 0.36 18.97 -12.44
C SER A 112 1.61 18.09 -12.61
N GLU A 113 1.86 17.20 -11.65
CA GLU A 113 3.05 16.34 -11.65
C GLU A 113 3.00 15.32 -12.78
N LYS A 114 4.14 15.12 -13.45
CA LYS A 114 4.30 14.23 -14.61
C LYS A 114 5.30 13.09 -14.36
N ALA A 115 5.96 13.11 -13.22
CA ALA A 115 6.91 12.10 -12.76
C ALA A 115 6.85 12.02 -11.23
N ASP A 116 7.44 10.96 -10.66
CA ASP A 116 7.50 10.76 -9.22
C ASP A 116 8.02 12.00 -8.50
N LYS A 117 7.30 12.38 -7.45
CA LYS A 117 7.65 13.51 -6.61
C LYS A 117 7.31 13.18 -5.17
N MET A 118 8.35 12.90 -4.38
CA MET A 118 8.19 12.64 -2.96
C MET A 118 7.96 13.96 -2.22
N TYR A 119 6.70 14.31 -2.01
CA TYR A 119 6.33 15.44 -1.16
C TYR A 119 6.75 15.15 0.28
N ASP A 120 7.33 16.15 0.95
CA ASP A 120 7.51 16.12 2.40
C ASP A 120 6.13 16.23 3.06
N PHE A 121 5.59 15.10 3.51
CA PHE A 121 4.27 15.00 4.11
C PHE A 121 4.36 14.47 5.55
N PRO A 122 4.78 15.31 6.53
CA PRO A 122 5.02 14.88 7.91
C PRO A 122 3.82 14.18 8.56
N TRP A 123 2.60 14.59 8.19
CA TRP A 123 1.37 13.96 8.67
C TRP A 123 1.33 12.45 8.38
N LEU A 124 1.87 12.00 7.25
CA LEU A 124 1.89 10.57 6.89
C LEU A 124 2.74 9.76 7.87
N LYS A 125 3.88 10.31 8.27
CA LYS A 125 4.80 9.71 9.25
C LYS A 125 4.19 9.68 10.65
N ASP A 126 3.52 10.75 11.05
CA ASP A 126 2.84 10.82 12.34
C ASP A 126 1.64 9.88 12.39
N ALA A 127 0.84 9.83 11.32
CA ALA A 127 -0.28 8.90 11.18
C ALA A 127 0.19 7.45 11.29
N LEU A 128 1.27 7.08 10.59
CA LEU A 128 1.80 5.73 10.63
C LEU A 128 2.17 5.28 12.05
N ARG A 129 2.68 6.19 12.89
CA ARG A 129 2.98 5.91 14.31
C ARG A 129 1.72 5.88 15.16
N GLN A 130 0.85 6.87 14.98
CA GLN A 130 -0.33 7.09 15.81
C GLN A 130 -1.38 5.97 15.64
N TYR A 131 -1.49 5.41 14.44
CA TYR A 131 -2.47 4.38 14.10
C TYR A 131 -1.89 2.96 14.11
N GLN A 132 -0.68 2.73 14.65
CA GLN A 132 -0.12 1.37 14.77
C GLN A 132 -1.04 0.43 15.57
N ASN A 133 -1.58 0.91 16.70
CA ASN A 133 -2.53 0.16 17.49
C ASN A 133 -3.97 0.57 17.11
N PRO A 134 -4.74 -0.32 16.47
CA PRO A 134 -6.11 0.01 16.07
C PRO A 134 -7.04 0.28 17.25
N ASP A 135 -6.75 -0.22 18.45
CA ASP A 135 -7.63 -0.14 19.62
C ASP A 135 -7.39 1.07 20.52
N ASP A 136 -6.36 1.87 20.22
CA ASP A 136 -6.11 3.11 20.95
C ASP A 136 -7.24 4.14 20.71
N LYS A 137 -7.42 5.05 21.67
CA LYS A 137 -8.49 6.07 21.66
C LYS A 137 -8.51 6.92 20.38
N VAL A 138 -7.38 7.03 19.67
CA VAL A 138 -7.27 7.69 18.36
C VAL A 138 -8.11 6.98 17.28
N GLY A 139 -8.29 5.66 17.38
CA GLY A 139 -9.19 4.90 16.51
C GLY A 139 -10.66 5.32 16.63
N GLN A 140 -11.06 6.13 17.62
CA GLN A 140 -12.39 6.75 17.65
C GLN A 140 -12.59 7.76 16.52
N THR A 141 -11.56 8.53 16.14
CA THR A 141 -11.65 9.47 15.01
C THR A 141 -11.91 8.76 13.68
N LEU A 142 -11.45 7.50 13.55
CA LEU A 142 -11.76 6.67 12.38
C LEU A 142 -13.21 6.19 12.32
N ARG A 143 -13.94 6.18 13.46
CA ARG A 143 -15.37 5.82 13.51
C ARG A 143 -16.26 6.88 12.87
N GLU A 144 -15.84 8.15 12.90
CA GLU A 144 -16.60 9.27 12.33
C GLU A 144 -16.50 9.33 10.80
N ILE A 145 -15.45 8.72 10.23
CA ILE A 145 -15.21 8.63 8.77
C ILE A 145 -15.91 7.39 8.16
N ASP A 146 -16.62 6.59 8.97
CA ASP A 146 -17.07 5.24 8.63
C ASP A 146 -18.34 5.22 7.75
N ASP A 147 -18.21 5.68 6.49
CA ASP A 147 -19.11 5.36 5.36
C ASP A 147 -18.55 4.19 4.53
N VAL A 148 -17.83 3.26 5.18
CA VAL A 148 -17.25 2.08 4.52
C VAL A 148 -18.32 0.99 4.43
N LYS A 149 -19.19 1.12 3.42
CA LYS A 149 -20.33 0.20 3.21
C LYS A 149 -19.95 -1.17 2.63
N ARG A 150 -18.98 -1.19 1.72
CA ARG A 150 -18.55 -2.42 1.01
C ARG A 150 -17.06 -2.35 0.72
N ILE A 151 -16.33 -3.39 1.12
CA ILE A 151 -14.91 -3.60 0.85
C ILE A 151 -14.78 -4.80 -0.08
N MET A 152 -14.03 -4.64 -1.17
CA MET A 152 -13.76 -5.71 -2.13
C MET A 152 -12.43 -6.37 -1.84
N HIS A 153 -12.48 -7.60 -1.34
CA HIS A 153 -11.29 -8.42 -1.18
C HIS A 153 -10.89 -9.01 -2.53
N LYS A 154 -9.62 -8.85 -2.88
CA LYS A 154 -9.02 -9.34 -4.11
C LYS A 154 -7.75 -10.11 -3.77
N ASN A 155 -7.46 -11.13 -4.56
CA ASN A 155 -6.18 -11.81 -4.49
C ASN A 155 -5.14 -11.08 -5.35
N ILE A 156 -3.87 -11.15 -4.95
CA ILE A 156 -2.76 -10.57 -5.72
C ILE A 156 -2.79 -11.02 -7.19
N GLU A 157 -3.09 -12.29 -7.45
CA GLU A 157 -3.12 -12.86 -8.80
C GLU A 157 -4.28 -12.33 -9.64
N GLN A 158 -5.42 -12.04 -9.00
CA GLN A 158 -6.57 -11.45 -9.68
C GLN A 158 -6.32 -9.99 -10.07
N THR A 159 -5.46 -9.30 -9.33
CA THR A 159 -5.22 -7.87 -9.51
C THR A 159 -3.99 -7.61 -10.38
N LEU A 160 -2.90 -8.34 -10.18
CA LEU A 160 -1.61 -8.10 -10.84
C LEU A 160 -1.27 -9.13 -11.94
N GLY A 161 -2.09 -10.18 -12.11
CA GLY A 161 -1.83 -11.27 -13.05
C GLY A 161 -1.25 -12.50 -12.36
N ARG A 162 -1.17 -13.61 -13.10
CA ARG A 162 -0.70 -14.90 -12.56
C ARG A 162 0.83 -14.88 -12.34
N GLY A 163 1.36 -15.90 -11.68
CA GLY A 163 2.77 -15.96 -11.24
C GLY A 163 3.81 -15.52 -12.28
N ASP A 164 3.67 -15.92 -13.55
CA ASP A 164 4.59 -15.52 -14.62
C ASP A 164 4.51 -14.01 -14.93
N ASP A 165 3.31 -13.43 -14.87
CA ASP A 165 3.10 -11.99 -15.03
C ASP A 165 3.69 -11.20 -13.86
N LEU A 166 3.47 -11.67 -12.62
CA LEU A 166 4.02 -11.01 -11.43
C LEU A 166 5.55 -11.06 -11.43
N ASP A 167 6.15 -12.20 -11.79
CA ASP A 167 7.61 -12.34 -11.92
C ASP A 167 8.16 -11.41 -13.01
N MET A 168 7.45 -11.27 -14.14
CA MET A 168 7.80 -10.33 -15.20
C MET A 168 7.70 -8.87 -14.74
N LEU A 169 6.66 -8.52 -13.97
CA LEU A 169 6.50 -7.18 -13.39
C LEU A 169 7.65 -6.87 -12.42
N VAL A 170 8.00 -7.81 -11.54
CA VAL A 170 9.14 -7.67 -10.61
C VAL A 170 10.45 -7.52 -11.38
N HIS A 171 10.65 -8.32 -12.44
CA HIS A 171 11.87 -8.25 -13.24
C HIS A 171 12.03 -6.91 -13.96
N LYS A 172 10.95 -6.39 -14.57
CA LYS A 172 10.95 -5.13 -15.33
C LYS A 172 10.83 -3.87 -14.47
N SER A 173 10.45 -4.00 -13.21
CA SER A 173 10.23 -2.84 -12.33
C SER A 173 11.50 -2.00 -12.12
N GLU A 174 11.35 -0.68 -12.19
CA GLU A 174 12.35 0.30 -11.79
C GLU A 174 12.23 0.69 -10.30
N ASP A 175 11.10 0.35 -9.66
CA ASP A 175 10.86 0.57 -8.23
C ASP A 175 11.67 -0.39 -7.34
N LEU A 176 12.16 -1.50 -7.91
CA LEU A 176 12.86 -2.55 -7.19
C LEU A 176 14.36 -2.56 -7.54
N SER A 177 15.21 -2.50 -6.52
CA SER A 177 16.64 -2.74 -6.67
C SER A 177 16.93 -4.21 -6.99
N ALA A 178 18.11 -4.48 -7.58
CA ALA A 178 18.55 -5.85 -7.89
C ALA A 178 18.49 -6.78 -6.66
N ARG A 179 18.82 -6.24 -5.48
CA ARG A 179 18.75 -6.95 -4.20
C ARG A 179 17.30 -7.31 -3.84
N SER A 180 16.35 -6.40 -4.01
CA SER A 180 14.94 -6.64 -3.70
C SER A 180 14.31 -7.63 -4.67
N LYS A 181 14.69 -7.59 -5.96
CA LYS A 181 14.30 -8.59 -6.96
C LYS A 181 14.82 -9.99 -6.59
N GLN A 182 16.08 -10.09 -6.15
CA GLN A 182 16.65 -11.35 -5.66
C GLN A 182 15.94 -11.83 -4.39
N PHE A 183 15.67 -10.93 -3.45
CA PHE A 183 14.95 -11.24 -2.23
C PHE A 183 13.57 -11.83 -2.53
N TYR A 184 12.79 -11.21 -3.40
CA TYR A 184 11.48 -11.72 -3.84
C TYR A 184 11.57 -13.14 -4.44
N LYS A 185 12.56 -13.39 -5.32
CA LYS A 185 12.77 -14.72 -5.90
C LYS A 185 13.11 -15.76 -4.83
N GLN A 186 13.93 -15.39 -3.86
CA GLN A 186 14.32 -16.28 -2.76
C GLN A 186 13.12 -16.59 -1.86
N THR A 187 12.33 -15.59 -1.48
CA THR A 187 11.14 -15.81 -0.62
C THR A 187 10.09 -16.68 -1.30
N LYS A 188 9.87 -16.49 -2.61
CA LYS A 188 8.98 -17.34 -3.41
C LYS A 188 9.47 -18.79 -3.52
N ALA A 189 10.79 -19.00 -3.60
CA ALA A 189 11.39 -20.33 -3.71
C ALA A 189 11.47 -21.10 -2.38
N LEU A 190 11.28 -20.43 -1.24
CA LEU A 190 11.22 -21.09 0.05
C LEU A 190 9.91 -21.89 0.16
N PRO A 191 9.96 -23.16 0.62
CA PRO A 191 8.75 -23.92 0.86
C PRO A 191 7.87 -23.18 1.89
N LYS A 192 6.61 -22.93 1.53
CA LYS A 192 5.59 -22.27 2.38
C LYS A 192 5.16 -23.10 3.60
N HIS A 193 5.88 -24.18 3.89
CA HIS A 193 5.63 -25.09 4.99
C HIS A 193 6.77 -25.04 5.98
N CYS A 194 6.55 -24.40 7.13
CA CYS A 194 7.25 -24.73 8.36
C CYS A 194 6.43 -24.28 9.57
N CYS A 195 5.42 -25.09 9.92
CA CYS A 195 5.08 -25.52 11.30
C CYS A 195 3.76 -26.31 11.31
N SER A 196 3.85 -27.62 11.08
CA SER A 196 3.17 -28.58 11.96
C SER A 196 4.28 -29.18 12.83
N ILE A 197 4.52 -28.61 14.00
CA ILE A 197 5.30 -29.26 15.05
C ILE A 197 4.27 -29.74 16.06
N GLN A 198 4.30 -31.06 16.25
CA GLN A 198 3.49 -31.85 17.18
C GLN A 198 3.56 -31.34 18.61
#